data_AF-A0A0F9X054-F1
#
_entry.id   AF-A0A0F9X054-F1
#
_cell.length_a   1.000
_cell.length_b   1.000
_cell.length_c   1.000
_cell.angle_alpha   90.00
_cell.angle_beta   90.00
_cell.angle_gamma   90.00
#
_symmetry.space_group_name_H-M   'P 1'
#
loop_
_entity.id
_entity.type
_entity.pdbx_description
1 polymer ?
#
loop_
_entity_poly.entity_id
_entity_poly.type
_entity_poly.pdbx_seq_one_letter_code
_entity_poly.pdbx_strand_id
1 'polypeptide(L)'
;MVDENLSVVLSKIKVLNDELRANNPPPEDTGHSAEQPIIYMSLVQGTRGYIEKLSHQINGTYENGWYDACAVMIRRLVETLIIECFESKGIAHKIQNTTGDFVYLSDLISATLSESSWNIGRNAKKSLKALKDIGDKSAHSRRFIAQRRDIDKVMADIRNVVQELIYLASLK
;
A
#
# COMPACT_ATOMS: atom_id res chain seq x y z
N MET A 1 24.63 -35.75 6.48
CA MET A 1 23.72 -36.27 7.51
C MET A 1 23.34 -35.10 8.39
N VAL A 2 22.07 -34.71 8.40
CA VAL A 2 21.58 -33.71 9.37
C VAL A 2 21.62 -34.39 10.73
N ASP A 3 22.27 -33.72 11.70
CA ASP A 3 22.41 -34.20 13.08
C ASP A 3 21.04 -34.62 13.63
N GLU A 4 20.95 -35.83 14.20
CA GLU A 4 19.71 -36.43 14.71
C GLU A 4 19.02 -35.53 15.75
N ASN A 5 19.81 -34.69 16.42
CA ASN A 5 19.30 -33.70 17.36
C ASN A 5 18.54 -32.54 16.68
N LEU A 6 18.98 -32.13 15.48
CA LEU A 6 18.36 -31.04 14.73
C LEU A 6 17.01 -31.45 14.14
N SER A 7 16.87 -32.69 13.67
CA SER A 7 15.59 -33.19 13.14
C SER A 7 14.51 -33.25 14.22
N VAL A 8 14.86 -33.63 15.44
CA VAL A 8 13.97 -33.65 16.61
C VAL A 8 13.57 -32.23 17.04
N VAL A 9 14.47 -31.27 16.98
CA VAL A 9 14.13 -29.86 17.28
C VAL A 9 13.18 -29.30 16.22
N LEU A 10 13.45 -29.54 14.93
CA LEU A 10 12.60 -29.07 13.83
C LEU A 10 11.20 -29.67 13.88
N SER A 11 11.06 -30.95 14.27
CA SER A 11 9.75 -31.57 14.42
C SER A 11 8.93 -30.95 15.55
N LYS A 12 9.56 -30.64 16.70
CA LYS A 12 8.90 -29.93 17.82
C LYS A 12 8.48 -28.52 17.42
N ILE A 13 9.34 -27.77 16.71
CA ILE A 13 9.00 -26.43 16.20
C ILE A 13 7.80 -26.49 15.24
N LYS A 14 7.76 -27.50 14.37
CA LYS A 14 6.63 -27.69 13.46
C LYS A 14 5.32 -27.94 14.21
N VAL A 15 5.31 -28.87 15.18
CA VAL A 15 4.11 -29.15 16.00
C VAL A 15 3.64 -27.90 16.72
N LEU A 16 4.54 -27.15 17.35
CA LEU A 16 4.20 -25.90 18.02
C LEU A 16 3.59 -24.87 17.05
N ASN A 17 4.19 -24.70 15.86
CA ASN A 17 3.67 -23.78 14.84
C ASN A 17 2.28 -24.21 14.34
N ASP A 18 2.05 -25.50 14.15
CA ASP A 18 0.77 -26.04 13.70
C ASP A 18 -0.31 -25.85 14.79
N GLU A 19 0.02 -26.12 16.07
CA GLU A 19 -0.87 -25.88 17.22
C GLU A 19 -1.17 -24.38 17.43
N LEU A 20 -0.17 -23.51 17.28
CA LEU A 20 -0.37 -22.06 17.34
C LEU A 20 -1.31 -21.58 16.23
N ARG A 21 -1.12 -22.05 14.99
CA ARG A 21 -1.99 -21.69 13.87
C ARG A 21 -3.42 -22.22 14.04
N ALA A 22 -3.59 -23.42 14.57
CA ALA A 22 -4.90 -24.01 14.81
C ALA A 22 -5.69 -23.25 15.88
N ASN A 23 -5.00 -22.73 16.91
CA ASN A 23 -5.63 -22.05 18.05
C ASN A 23 -5.60 -20.52 17.97
N ASN A 24 -4.89 -19.96 16.99
CA ASN A 24 -4.79 -18.52 16.77
C ASN A 24 -5.09 -18.23 15.29
N PRO A 25 -6.38 -18.26 14.89
CA PRO A 25 -6.76 -17.89 13.53
C PRO A 25 -6.29 -16.45 13.23
N PRO A 26 -6.15 -16.08 11.94
CA PRO A 26 -5.91 -14.69 11.58
C PRO A 26 -6.94 -13.78 12.27
N PRO A 27 -6.54 -12.58 12.73
CA PRO A 27 -7.44 -11.66 13.41
C PRO A 27 -8.63 -11.30 12.50
N GLU A 28 -9.79 -11.05 13.13
CA GLU A 28 -11.00 -10.61 12.42
C GLU A 28 -10.82 -9.22 11.79
N ASP A 29 -10.09 -8.33 12.48
CA ASP A 29 -9.66 -7.04 11.93
C ASP A 29 -8.27 -7.14 11.27
N THR A 30 -7.87 -6.09 10.55
CA THR A 30 -6.54 -5.99 9.94
C THR A 30 -5.43 -6.18 10.97
N GLY A 31 -4.63 -7.23 10.77
CA GLY A 31 -3.44 -7.49 11.58
C GLY A 31 -2.42 -6.36 11.48
N HIS A 32 -1.72 -6.10 12.58
CA HIS A 32 -0.68 -5.08 12.63
C HIS A 32 0.60 -5.62 11.99
N SER A 33 1.19 -4.86 11.08
CA SER A 33 2.51 -5.17 10.54
C SER A 33 3.58 -4.96 11.61
N ALA A 34 4.40 -5.99 11.84
CA ALA A 34 5.48 -5.92 12.83
C ALA A 34 6.63 -5.04 12.31
N GLU A 35 6.99 -5.22 11.04
CA GLU A 35 7.94 -4.37 10.35
C GLU A 35 7.20 -3.26 9.59
N GLN A 36 7.93 -2.21 9.24
CA GLN A 36 7.39 -1.09 8.45
C GLN A 36 8.26 -0.82 7.21
N PRO A 37 8.55 -1.84 6.38
CA PRO A 37 9.52 -1.73 5.31
C PRO A 37 9.05 -0.83 4.16
N ILE A 38 7.74 -0.61 4.03
CA ILE A 38 7.15 0.15 2.92
C ILE A 38 6.50 1.46 3.42
N ILE A 39 5.56 1.36 4.36
CA ILE A 39 4.87 2.51 4.94
C ILE A 39 5.26 2.65 6.41
N TYR A 40 5.99 3.71 6.73
CA TYR A 40 6.22 4.08 8.13
C TYR A 40 4.93 4.58 8.74
N MET A 41 4.47 3.90 9.80
CA MET A 41 3.20 4.23 10.46
C MET A 41 3.22 5.64 11.05
N SER A 42 4.38 6.20 11.38
CA SER A 42 4.51 7.61 11.78
C SER A 42 3.95 8.60 10.75
N LEU A 43 3.89 8.24 9.47
CA LEU A 43 3.22 9.06 8.45
C LEU A 43 1.71 9.07 8.57
N VAL A 44 1.10 7.93 8.88
CA VAL A 44 -0.35 7.71 8.71
C VAL A 44 -1.10 7.58 10.04
N GLN A 45 -0.40 7.30 11.13
CA GLN A 45 -1.00 7.11 12.45
C GLN A 45 -1.71 8.38 12.92
N GLY A 46 -2.94 8.27 13.38
CA GLY A 46 -3.77 9.40 13.78
C GLY A 46 -4.46 10.11 12.61
N THR A 47 -4.48 9.50 11.41
CA THR A 47 -5.24 10.02 10.27
C THR A 47 -6.62 9.34 10.20
N ARG A 48 -6.94 8.64 9.11
CA ARG A 48 -8.18 7.87 8.94
C ARG A 48 -7.88 6.40 9.20
N GLY A 49 -8.78 5.70 9.90
CA GLY A 49 -8.58 4.30 10.26
C GLY A 49 -8.34 3.36 9.07
N TYR A 50 -8.97 3.61 7.92
CA TYR A 50 -8.71 2.82 6.71
C TYR A 50 -7.34 3.09 6.09
N ILE A 51 -6.78 4.30 6.20
CA ILE A 51 -5.42 4.61 5.71
C ILE A 51 -4.39 3.83 6.55
N GLU A 52 -4.60 3.80 7.87
CA GLU A 52 -3.75 3.02 8.78
C GLU A 52 -3.85 1.52 8.50
N LYS A 53 -5.06 0.99 8.34
CA LYS A 53 -5.28 -0.42 7.98
C LYS A 53 -4.65 -0.78 6.63
N LEU A 54 -4.80 0.07 5.60
CA LEU A 54 -4.14 -0.12 4.30
C LEU A 54 -2.62 -0.17 4.46
N SER A 55 -2.05 0.68 5.30
CA SER A 55 -0.60 0.74 5.54
C SER A 55 -0.08 -0.55 6.17
N HIS A 56 -0.80 -1.11 7.14
CA HIS A 56 -0.49 -2.43 7.69
C HIS A 56 -0.60 -3.54 6.65
N GLN A 57 -1.63 -3.51 5.79
CA GLN A 57 -1.77 -4.51 4.73
C GLN A 57 -0.64 -4.43 3.68
N ILE A 58 -0.17 -3.22 3.34
CA ILE A 58 0.98 -3.04 2.45
C ILE A 58 2.25 -3.63 3.07
N ASN A 59 2.55 -3.29 4.33
CA ASN A 59 3.72 -3.82 5.01
C ASN A 59 3.64 -5.35 5.15
N GLY A 60 2.49 -5.89 5.59
CA GLY A 60 2.29 -7.33 5.77
C GLY A 60 2.36 -8.12 4.46
N THR A 61 1.83 -7.59 3.36
CA THR A 61 1.95 -8.25 2.04
C THR A 61 3.40 -8.27 1.54
N TYR A 62 4.19 -7.22 1.81
CA TYR A 62 5.62 -7.23 1.51
C TYR A 62 6.38 -8.26 2.37
N GLU A 63 6.14 -8.28 3.68
CA GLU A 63 6.77 -9.20 4.64
C GLU A 63 6.54 -10.67 4.28
N ASN A 64 5.34 -10.99 3.81
CA ASN A 64 4.96 -12.36 3.43
C ASN A 64 5.32 -12.73 1.98
N GLY A 65 5.98 -11.83 1.24
CA GLY A 65 6.40 -12.07 -0.14
C GLY A 65 5.27 -12.05 -1.18
N TRP A 66 4.12 -11.48 -0.85
CA TRP A 66 2.96 -11.34 -1.75
C TRP A 66 3.06 -10.04 -2.55
N TYR A 67 4.05 -9.96 -3.43
CA TYR A 67 4.44 -8.69 -4.06
C TYR A 67 3.39 -8.10 -5.01
N ASP A 68 2.63 -8.93 -5.74
CA ASP A 68 1.53 -8.40 -6.56
C ASP A 68 0.44 -7.79 -5.67
N ALA A 69 0.08 -8.47 -4.58
CA ALA A 69 -0.85 -7.95 -3.58
C ALA A 69 -0.31 -6.66 -2.95
N CYS A 70 0.98 -6.60 -2.60
CA CYS A 70 1.63 -5.40 -2.11
C CYS A 70 1.50 -4.23 -3.09
N ALA A 71 1.78 -4.44 -4.37
CA ALA A 71 1.64 -3.41 -5.40
C ALA A 71 0.18 -2.94 -5.57
N VAL A 72 -0.79 -3.86 -5.51
CA VAL A 72 -2.22 -3.52 -5.56
C VAL A 72 -2.66 -2.73 -4.33
N MET A 73 -2.15 -3.07 -3.15
CA MET A 73 -2.45 -2.32 -1.93
C MET A 73 -1.83 -0.92 -1.94
N ILE A 74 -0.61 -0.78 -2.47
CA ILE A 74 0.02 0.54 -2.72
C ILE A 74 -0.85 1.35 -3.70
N ARG A 75 -1.32 0.74 -4.80
CA ARG A 75 -2.22 1.38 -5.77
C ARG A 75 -3.50 1.91 -5.07
N ARG A 76 -4.13 1.08 -4.24
CA ARG A 76 -5.34 1.46 -3.47
C ARG A 76 -5.07 2.59 -2.48
N LEU A 77 -3.93 2.58 -1.79
CA LEU A 77 -3.55 3.67 -0.88
C LEU A 77 -3.35 4.99 -1.64
N VAL A 78 -2.66 4.97 -2.78
CA VAL A 78 -2.47 6.18 -3.61
C VAL A 78 -3.82 6.73 -4.09
N GLU A 79 -4.71 5.86 -4.56
CA GLU A 79 -6.07 6.23 -4.98
C GLU A 79 -6.84 6.89 -3.84
N THR A 80 -6.82 6.27 -2.67
CA THR A 80 -7.48 6.77 -1.45
C THR A 80 -6.95 8.16 -1.07
N LEU A 81 -5.63 8.32 -1.03
CA LEU A 81 -5.00 9.59 -0.64
C LEU A 81 -5.26 10.72 -1.65
N ILE A 82 -5.34 10.40 -2.96
CA ILE A 82 -5.75 11.40 -3.96
C ILE A 82 -7.19 11.84 -3.69
N ILE A 83 -8.11 10.91 -3.43
CA ILE A 83 -9.51 11.24 -3.13
C ILE A 83 -9.60 12.14 -1.90
N GLU A 84 -8.87 11.83 -0.81
CA GLU A 84 -8.81 12.68 0.38
C GLU A 84 -8.34 14.11 0.07
N CYS A 85 -7.35 14.29 -0.82
CA CYS A 85 -6.92 15.62 -1.27
C CYS A 85 -8.08 16.40 -1.91
N PHE A 86 -8.85 15.78 -2.81
CA PHE A 86 -9.97 16.46 -3.47
C PHE A 86 -11.15 16.71 -2.51
N GLU A 87 -11.45 15.76 -1.63
CA GLU A 87 -12.52 15.89 -0.64
C GLU A 87 -12.23 16.96 0.40
N SER A 88 -11.01 17.00 0.96
CA SER A 88 -10.59 18.01 1.95
C SER A 88 -10.66 19.45 1.42
N LYS A 89 -10.59 19.63 0.10
CA LYS A 89 -10.71 20.93 -0.58
C LYS A 89 -12.11 21.21 -1.13
N GLY A 90 -13.08 20.30 -0.94
CA GLY A 90 -14.46 20.47 -1.42
C GLY A 90 -14.61 20.39 -2.95
N ILE A 91 -13.66 19.75 -3.64
CA ILE A 91 -13.61 19.67 -5.11
C ILE A 91 -13.70 18.24 -5.65
N ALA A 92 -14.25 17.31 -4.86
CA ALA A 92 -14.45 15.90 -5.26
C ALA A 92 -15.20 15.73 -6.59
N HIS A 93 -16.13 16.63 -6.92
CA HIS A 93 -16.86 16.62 -8.20
C HIS A 93 -15.96 16.68 -9.44
N LYS A 94 -14.72 17.17 -9.33
CA LYS A 94 -13.76 17.22 -10.44
C LYS A 94 -13.19 15.85 -10.81
N ILE A 95 -13.30 14.88 -9.91
CA ILE A 95 -12.77 13.52 -10.07
C ILE A 95 -13.88 12.46 -10.05
N GLN A 96 -15.12 12.88 -10.23
CA GLN A 96 -16.28 12.00 -10.37
C GLN A 96 -16.72 11.94 -11.82
N ASN A 97 -17.22 10.77 -12.23
CA ASN A 97 -17.87 10.58 -13.51
C ASN A 97 -19.33 11.11 -13.47
N THR A 98 -20.07 10.93 -14.57
CA THR A 98 -21.47 11.36 -14.67
C THR A 98 -22.43 10.58 -13.76
N THR A 99 -22.05 9.41 -13.23
CA THR A 99 -22.84 8.62 -12.28
C THR A 99 -22.53 8.95 -10.82
N GLY A 100 -21.55 9.82 -10.56
CA GLY A 100 -21.11 10.21 -9.22
C GLY A 100 -20.02 9.32 -8.62
N ASP A 101 -19.54 8.31 -9.37
CA ASP A 101 -18.44 7.45 -8.94
C ASP A 101 -17.09 8.11 -9.22
N PHE A 102 -16.09 7.85 -8.37
CA PHE A 102 -14.73 8.30 -8.63
C PHE A 102 -14.13 7.63 -9.87
N VAL A 103 -13.41 8.42 -10.68
CA VAL A 103 -12.73 7.94 -11.89
C VAL A 103 -11.55 7.03 -11.53
N TYR A 104 -11.03 6.27 -12.51
CA TYR A 104 -9.91 5.36 -12.28
C TYR A 104 -8.60 6.10 -11.98
N LEU A 105 -7.64 5.40 -11.36
CA LEU A 105 -6.34 5.96 -10.95
C LEU A 105 -5.62 6.79 -12.04
N SER A 106 -5.71 6.40 -13.32
CA SER A 106 -5.13 7.18 -14.43
C SER A 106 -5.66 8.62 -14.49
N ASP A 107 -6.98 8.75 -14.35
CA ASP A 107 -7.67 10.04 -14.45
C ASP A 107 -7.53 10.81 -13.14
N LEU A 108 -7.53 10.11 -11.99
CA LEU A 108 -7.20 10.70 -10.68
C LEU A 108 -5.82 11.33 -10.67
N ILE A 109 -4.79 10.64 -11.19
CA ILE A 109 -3.43 11.19 -11.29
C ILE A 109 -3.43 12.40 -12.23
N SER A 110 -4.09 12.30 -13.38
CA SER A 110 -4.17 13.41 -14.34
C SER A 110 -4.79 14.66 -13.71
N ALA A 111 -5.92 14.51 -13.01
CA ALA A 111 -6.58 15.58 -12.29
C ALA A 111 -5.70 16.14 -11.16
N THR A 112 -5.01 15.28 -10.41
CA THR A 112 -4.12 15.70 -9.32
C THR A 112 -2.98 16.58 -9.82
N LEU A 113 -2.44 16.28 -11.01
CA LEU A 113 -1.32 16.99 -11.60
C LEU A 113 -1.72 18.32 -12.26
N SER A 114 -2.97 18.45 -12.69
CA SER A 114 -3.52 19.65 -13.33
C SER A 114 -4.22 20.60 -12.35
N GLU A 115 -4.56 20.12 -11.16
CA GLU A 115 -5.25 20.90 -10.14
C GLU A 115 -4.39 22.05 -9.62
N SER A 116 -4.98 23.25 -9.57
CA SER A 116 -4.30 24.50 -9.22
C SER A 116 -4.49 24.92 -7.76
N SER A 117 -5.38 24.28 -7.01
CA SER A 117 -5.57 24.54 -5.57
C SER A 117 -4.43 24.03 -4.69
N TRP A 118 -3.49 23.27 -5.25
CA TRP A 118 -2.25 22.86 -4.59
C TRP A 118 -1.05 22.91 -5.53
N ASN A 119 0.13 22.77 -4.95
CA ASN A 119 1.37 22.60 -5.71
C ASN A 119 2.02 21.29 -5.29
N ILE A 120 1.92 20.28 -6.14
CA ILE A 120 2.55 18.98 -5.93
C ILE A 120 4.04 19.02 -6.31
N GLY A 121 4.90 18.55 -5.42
CA GLY A 121 6.34 18.53 -5.59
C GLY A 121 6.82 17.71 -6.80
N ARG A 122 7.93 18.13 -7.43
CA ARG A 122 8.50 17.47 -8.63
C ARG A 122 8.74 15.97 -8.46
N ASN A 123 9.18 15.55 -7.27
CA ASN A 123 9.42 14.14 -6.98
C ASN A 123 8.12 13.35 -6.96
N ALA A 124 7.10 13.83 -6.22
CA ALA A 124 5.78 13.20 -6.17
C ALA A 124 5.14 13.10 -7.58
N LYS A 125 5.28 14.13 -8.42
CA LYS A 125 4.83 14.09 -9.83
C LYS A 125 5.42 12.91 -10.61
N LYS A 126 6.73 12.68 -10.49
CA LYS A 126 7.41 11.55 -11.15
C LYS A 126 7.00 10.22 -10.53
N SER A 127 6.96 10.16 -9.21
CA SER A 127 6.67 8.96 -8.42
C SER A 127 5.27 8.40 -8.69
N LEU A 128 4.24 9.25 -8.83
CA LEU A 128 2.87 8.82 -9.14
C LEU A 128 2.80 7.93 -10.40
N LYS A 129 3.56 8.27 -11.45
CA LYS A 129 3.61 7.48 -12.68
C LYS A 129 4.24 6.09 -12.46
N ALA A 130 5.30 6.01 -11.65
CA ALA A 130 5.97 4.75 -11.34
C ALA A 130 5.06 3.82 -10.50
N LEU A 131 4.38 4.37 -9.50
CA LEU A 131 3.45 3.61 -8.65
C LEU A 131 2.24 3.10 -9.43
N LYS A 132 1.72 3.90 -10.36
CA LYS A 132 0.67 3.45 -11.28
C LYS A 132 1.13 2.27 -12.15
N ASP A 133 2.32 2.37 -12.75
CA ASP A 133 2.83 1.34 -13.67
C ASP A 133 2.96 -0.03 -12.98
N ILE A 134 3.58 -0.09 -11.80
CA ILE A 134 3.71 -1.35 -11.06
C ILE A 134 2.36 -1.85 -10.53
N GLY A 135 1.48 -0.96 -10.09
CA GLY A 135 0.14 -1.30 -9.63
C GLY A 135 -0.71 -1.92 -10.74
N ASP A 136 -0.75 -1.30 -11.92
CA ASP A 136 -1.54 -1.78 -13.05
C ASP A 136 -0.99 -3.10 -13.61
N LYS A 137 0.34 -3.25 -13.68
CA LYS A 137 0.95 -4.52 -14.07
C LYS A 137 0.56 -5.65 -13.12
N SER A 138 0.66 -5.41 -11.81
CA SER A 138 0.33 -6.42 -10.79
C SER A 138 -1.17 -6.74 -10.74
N ALA A 139 -2.03 -5.76 -11.05
CA ALA A 139 -3.48 -5.95 -11.03
C ALA A 139 -4.03 -6.63 -12.31
N HIS A 140 -3.44 -6.36 -13.47
CA HIS A 140 -4.09 -6.64 -14.75
C HIS A 140 -3.24 -7.44 -15.75
N SER A 141 -1.91 -7.48 -15.60
CA SER A 141 -1.07 -8.21 -16.54
C SER A 141 -0.99 -9.69 -16.19
N ARG A 142 -1.54 -10.53 -17.06
CA ARG A 142 -1.52 -12.00 -16.90
C ARG A 142 -0.11 -12.61 -16.78
N ARG A 143 0.91 -11.94 -17.33
CA ARG A 143 2.28 -12.47 -17.44
C ARG A 143 3.28 -11.76 -16.53
N PHE A 144 2.85 -10.69 -15.87
CA PHE A 144 3.70 -10.01 -14.90
C PHE A 144 3.40 -10.59 -13.52
N ILE A 145 4.44 -10.94 -12.79
CA ILE A 145 4.36 -11.36 -11.39
C ILE A 145 5.42 -10.55 -10.67
N ALA A 146 5.00 -9.59 -9.85
CA ALA A 146 5.89 -8.72 -9.12
C ALA A 146 6.86 -9.54 -8.26
N GLN A 147 8.12 -9.12 -8.24
CA GLN A 147 9.13 -9.66 -7.35
C GLN A 147 9.52 -8.61 -6.31
N ARG A 148 10.20 -9.04 -5.24
CA ARG A 148 10.70 -8.15 -4.18
C ARG A 148 11.39 -6.91 -4.74
N ARG A 149 12.30 -7.12 -5.69
CA ARG A 149 13.10 -6.05 -6.32
C ARG A 149 12.25 -5.03 -7.06
N ASP A 150 11.07 -5.39 -7.53
CA ASP A 150 10.18 -4.45 -8.21
C ASP A 150 9.51 -3.51 -7.20
N ILE A 151 9.16 -4.00 -6.01
CA ILE A 151 8.69 -3.18 -4.90
C ILE A 151 9.83 -2.33 -4.33
N ASP A 152 11.02 -2.91 -4.11
CA ASP A 152 12.17 -2.20 -3.56
C ASP A 152 12.55 -0.98 -4.40
N LYS A 153 12.49 -1.10 -5.74
CA LYS A 153 12.77 0.00 -6.68
C LYS A 153 11.85 1.21 -6.51
N VAL A 154 10.63 1.01 -6.02
CA VAL A 154 9.63 2.08 -5.88
C VAL A 154 9.43 2.54 -4.43
N MET A 155 10.17 2.01 -3.45
CA MET A 155 10.03 2.40 -2.03
C MET A 155 10.20 3.92 -1.81
N ALA A 156 11.19 4.53 -2.47
CA ALA A 156 11.37 5.98 -2.39
C ALA A 156 10.21 6.76 -3.04
N ASP A 157 9.64 6.23 -4.12
CA ASP A 157 8.48 6.81 -4.79
C ASP A 157 7.24 6.76 -3.88
N ILE A 158 7.02 5.63 -3.20
CA ILE A 158 5.95 5.46 -2.20
C ILE A 158 6.11 6.50 -1.09
N ARG A 159 7.32 6.65 -0.53
CA ARG A 159 7.57 7.62 0.53
C ARG A 159 7.25 9.05 0.11
N ASN A 160 7.70 9.45 -1.08
CA ASN A 160 7.46 10.79 -1.62
C ASN A 160 5.95 11.06 -1.80
N VAL A 161 5.22 10.11 -2.39
CA VAL A 161 3.79 10.28 -2.68
C VAL A 161 2.96 10.27 -1.41
N VAL A 162 3.18 9.31 -0.52
CA VAL A 162 2.36 9.16 0.70
C VAL A 162 2.53 10.38 1.60
N GLN A 163 3.76 10.84 1.81
CA GLN A 163 4.00 12.02 2.66
C GLN A 163 3.40 13.30 2.07
N GLU A 164 3.56 13.51 0.76
CA GLU A 164 3.00 14.68 0.07
C GLU A 164 1.47 14.69 0.11
N LEU A 165 0.82 13.58 -0.23
CA LEU A 165 -0.64 13.52 -0.29
C LEU A 165 -1.29 13.61 1.10
N ILE A 166 -0.68 13.03 2.14
CA ILE A 166 -1.17 13.22 3.52
C ILE A 166 -1.21 14.69 3.91
N TYR A 167 -0.15 15.44 3.56
CA TYR A 167 -0.08 16.87 3.82
C TYR A 167 -1.11 17.65 2.99
N LEU A 168 -1.23 17.37 1.69
CA LEU A 168 -2.20 18.05 0.82
C LEU A 168 -3.66 17.80 1.26
N ALA A 169 -3.96 16.58 1.71
CA ALA A 169 -5.24 16.20 2.28
C ALA A 169 -5.52 16.80 3.67
N SER A 170 -4.57 17.55 4.25
CA SER A 170 -4.70 18.16 5.58
C SER A 170 -4.98 17.13 6.68
N LEU A 171 -4.40 15.93 6.53
CA LEU A 171 -4.52 14.84 7.50
C LEU A 171 -3.46 14.92 8.60
N LYS A 172 -2.35 15.65 8.34
CA LYS A 172 -1.27 15.98 9.29
C LYS A 172 -0.62 17.31 8.94
#